data_AF-A0A0F9FHX4-F1
#
_entry.id   AF-A0A0F9FHX4-F1
#
_cell.length_a   1.000
_cell.length_b   1.000
_cell.length_c   1.000
_cell.angle_alpha   90.00
_cell.angle_beta   90.00
_cell.angle_gamma   90.00
#
_symmetry.space_group_name_H-M   'P 1'
#
loop_
_entity.id
_entity.type
_entity.pdbx_description
1 polymer ?
#
loop_
_entity_poly.entity_id
_entity_poly.type
_entity_poly.pdbx_seq_one_letter_code
_entity_poly.pdbx_strand_id
1 'polypeptide(L)'
;MPKKDGDDSIISELGNWNVADQYTKGKIMKPLNRCDYYEDIASFGYESIIDELINYDSIPNDVIKYNGLKRLVRELIRLIDNAKFALKKPGTKQKALSYKCKLETIQKSLYKLVKIQINQIAKTKTLRIRNLIIFELYLSQVSKIKSKINEPLNANHLIFVDKEEFDPRKFKKNLKYRMINEG
;
A
#
# COMPACT_ATOMS: atom_id res chain seq x y z
N MET A 1 7.67 19.66 53.74
CA MET A 1 8.12 20.01 52.37
C MET A 1 7.18 19.33 51.39
N PRO A 2 6.56 20.04 50.45
CA PRO A 2 5.62 19.44 49.50
C PRO A 2 6.38 18.64 48.44
N LYS A 3 5.82 17.49 48.05
CA LYS A 3 6.32 16.65 46.95
C LYS A 3 6.16 17.39 45.63
N LYS A 4 7.23 17.42 44.83
CA LYS A 4 7.17 17.83 43.42
C LYS A 4 6.50 16.72 42.62
N ASP A 5 5.21 16.87 42.37
CA ASP A 5 4.53 16.18 41.28
C ASP A 5 4.54 17.10 40.06
N GLY A 6 5.09 16.60 38.96
CA GLY A 6 4.96 17.20 37.64
C GLY A 6 6.29 17.56 37.00
N ASP A 7 6.84 16.63 36.21
CA ASP A 7 7.52 17.03 34.95
C ASP A 7 7.74 15.92 33.90
N ASP A 8 7.09 14.75 33.99
CA ASP A 8 7.34 13.65 33.01
C ASP A 8 6.14 13.30 32.10
N SER A 9 5.01 14.01 32.20
CA SER A 9 3.80 13.67 31.41
C SER A 9 3.52 14.58 30.21
N ILE A 10 4.38 15.56 29.93
CA ILE A 10 4.31 16.33 28.68
C ILE A 10 5.25 15.69 27.64
N ILE A 11 5.10 14.39 27.42
CA ILE A 11 5.63 13.77 26.20
C ILE A 11 4.75 14.30 25.06
N SER A 12 5.20 15.41 24.47
CA SER A 12 4.64 16.13 23.33
C SER A 12 3.67 15.29 22.49
N GLU A 13 2.37 15.36 22.83
CA GLU A 13 1.33 14.70 22.05
C GLU A 13 1.41 15.17 20.58
N LEU A 14 1.68 16.46 20.36
CA LEU A 14 1.88 17.07 19.05
C LEU A 14 3.03 16.45 18.24
N GLY A 15 4.11 16.00 18.89
CA GLY A 15 5.24 15.35 18.26
C GLY A 15 4.89 13.96 17.71
N ASN A 16 4.16 13.15 18.49
CA ASN A 16 3.75 11.80 18.10
C ASN A 16 2.71 11.81 16.95
N TRP A 17 1.79 12.77 16.93
CA TRP A 17 0.82 12.93 15.85
C TRP A 17 1.49 13.26 14.50
N ASN A 18 2.47 14.17 14.49
CA ASN A 18 3.21 14.52 13.28
C ASN A 18 4.03 13.35 12.72
N VAL A 19 4.64 12.54 13.59
CA VAL A 19 5.40 11.36 13.18
C VAL A 19 4.48 10.27 12.61
N ALA A 20 3.30 10.08 13.22
CA ALA A 20 2.31 9.12 12.73
C ALA A 20 1.73 9.51 11.36
N ASP A 21 1.43 10.80 11.13
CA ASP A 21 0.95 11.31 9.84
C ASP A 21 2.02 11.15 8.74
N GLN A 22 3.27 11.53 9.04
CA GLN A 22 4.39 11.34 8.10
C GLN A 22 4.62 9.86 7.77
N TYR A 23 4.51 8.98 8.77
CA TYR A 23 4.61 7.53 8.55
C TYR A 23 3.50 7.06 7.61
N THR A 24 2.24 7.40 7.88
CA THR A 24 1.09 6.99 7.06
C THR A 24 1.24 7.49 5.62
N LYS A 25 1.56 8.77 5.43
CA LYS A 25 1.79 9.34 4.10
C LYS A 25 2.92 8.62 3.35
N GLY A 26 4.05 8.40 4.02
CA GLY A 26 5.25 7.82 3.39
C GLY A 26 5.20 6.31 3.16
N LYS A 27 4.56 5.57 4.07
CA LYS A 27 4.61 4.10 4.12
C LYS A 27 3.30 3.41 3.76
N ILE A 28 2.20 4.14 3.68
CA ILE A 28 0.87 3.60 3.31
C ILE A 28 0.36 4.30 2.04
N MET A 29 0.14 5.62 2.09
CA MET A 29 -0.45 6.35 0.95
C MET A 29 0.44 6.35 -0.29
N LYS A 30 1.73 6.65 -0.14
CA LYS A 30 2.66 6.63 -1.29
C LYS A 30 2.77 5.25 -1.95
N PRO A 31 2.88 4.13 -1.20
CA PRO A 31 2.76 2.80 -1.79
C PRO A 31 1.42 2.49 -2.45
N LEU A 32 0.29 2.98 -1.93
CA LEU A 32 -1.02 2.82 -2.58
C LEU A 32 -1.02 3.48 -3.96
N ASN A 33 -0.62 4.75 -4.06
CA ASN A 33 -0.54 5.45 -5.35
C ASN A 33 0.41 4.75 -6.34
N ARG A 34 1.52 4.18 -5.83
CA ARG A 34 2.44 3.39 -6.66
C ARG A 34 1.81 2.08 -7.15
N CYS A 35 0.91 1.49 -6.37
CA CYS A 35 0.18 0.31 -6.83
C CYS A 35 -0.72 0.66 -8.02
N ASP A 36 -1.39 1.82 -8.00
CA ASP A 36 -2.18 2.29 -9.14
C ASP A 36 -1.29 2.48 -10.37
N TYR A 37 -0.19 3.23 -10.22
CA TYR A 37 0.79 3.42 -11.30
C TYR A 37 1.30 2.08 -11.88
N TYR A 38 1.69 1.12 -11.03
CA TYR A 38 2.19 -0.17 -11.54
C TYR A 38 1.11 -1.07 -12.13
N GLU A 39 -0.15 -0.89 -11.75
CA GLU A 39 -1.28 -1.59 -12.36
C GLU A 39 -1.53 -1.07 -13.78
N ASP A 40 -1.47 0.24 -14.00
CA ASP A 40 -1.59 0.83 -15.34
C ASP A 40 -0.46 0.34 -16.24
N ILE A 41 0.79 0.40 -15.76
CA ILE A 41 1.95 -0.14 -16.47
C ILE A 41 1.80 -1.65 -16.74
N ALA A 42 1.26 -2.43 -15.80
CA ALA A 42 1.05 -3.85 -16.03
C ALA A 42 -0.03 -4.13 -17.09
N SER A 43 -1.03 -3.26 -17.18
CA SER A 43 -2.16 -3.37 -18.10
C SER A 43 -1.78 -2.95 -19.52
N PHE A 44 -1.17 -1.77 -19.65
CA PHE A 44 -0.96 -1.10 -20.94
C PHE A 44 0.51 -1.08 -21.36
N GLY A 45 1.43 -1.13 -20.40
CA GLY A 45 2.86 -1.01 -20.62
C GLY A 45 3.40 0.39 -20.33
N TYR A 46 2.60 1.41 -20.61
CA TYR A 46 2.98 2.81 -20.43
C TYR A 46 1.94 3.54 -19.57
N GLU A 47 2.35 4.66 -18.97
CA GLU A 47 1.47 5.47 -18.12
C GLU A 47 0.41 6.20 -18.95
N SER A 48 0.76 6.58 -20.18
CA SER A 48 -0.13 7.23 -21.12
C SER A 48 0.09 6.75 -22.56
N ILE A 49 -0.91 6.96 -23.41
CA ILE A 49 -0.80 6.73 -24.85
C ILE A 49 0.29 7.60 -25.47
N ILE A 50 0.50 8.81 -24.96
CA ILE A 50 1.55 9.72 -25.44
C ILE A 50 2.92 9.10 -25.19
N ASP A 51 3.15 8.57 -23.98
CA ASP A 51 4.40 7.90 -23.64
C ASP A 51 4.62 6.66 -24.48
N GLU A 52 3.57 5.89 -24.77
CA GLU A 52 3.63 4.74 -25.67
C GLU A 52 4.08 5.14 -27.09
N LEU A 53 3.50 6.21 -27.64
CA LEU A 53 3.85 6.70 -28.98
C LEU A 53 5.29 7.22 -29.05
N ILE A 54 5.74 7.95 -28.03
CA ILE A 54 7.12 8.47 -27.95
C ILE A 54 8.13 7.32 -27.86
N ASN A 55 7.77 6.24 -27.16
CA ASN A 55 8.67 5.14 -26.85
C ASN A 55 8.41 3.88 -27.70
N TYR A 56 7.70 4.00 -28.83
CA TYR A 56 7.26 2.86 -29.63
C TYR A 56 8.40 1.92 -30.04
N ASP A 57 9.54 2.48 -30.46
CA ASP A 57 10.72 1.71 -30.90
C ASP A 57 11.67 1.29 -29.74
N SER A 58 11.26 1.51 -28.50
CA SER A 58 12.10 1.30 -27.32
C SER A 58 12.03 -0.15 -26.78
N ILE A 59 12.01 -0.30 -25.45
CA ILE A 59 11.94 -1.58 -24.77
C ILE A 59 10.65 -2.31 -25.19
N PRO A 60 10.70 -3.62 -25.50
CA PRO A 60 9.51 -4.37 -25.87
C PRO A 60 8.40 -4.27 -24.81
N ASN A 61 7.17 -3.96 -25.23
CA ASN A 61 6.04 -3.71 -24.32
C ASN A 61 5.82 -4.86 -23.30
N ASP A 62 5.97 -6.11 -23.73
CA ASP A 62 5.91 -7.30 -22.85
C ASP A 62 6.86 -7.24 -21.65
N VAL A 63 8.06 -6.70 -21.83
CA VAL A 63 9.05 -6.50 -20.76
C VAL A 63 8.51 -5.50 -19.75
N ILE A 64 7.92 -4.41 -20.25
CA ILE A 64 7.44 -3.32 -19.42
C ILE A 64 6.21 -3.77 -18.62
N LYS A 65 5.23 -4.39 -19.27
CA LYS A 65 4.04 -5.00 -18.62
C LYS A 65 4.42 -6.02 -17.56
N TYR A 66 5.34 -6.94 -17.88
CA TYR A 66 5.81 -7.93 -16.90
C TYR A 66 6.49 -7.28 -15.69
N ASN A 67 7.30 -6.24 -15.92
CA ASN A 67 7.94 -5.49 -14.85
C ASN A 67 6.93 -4.70 -14.02
N GLY A 68 5.88 -4.14 -14.64
CA GLY A 68 4.75 -3.51 -13.97
C GLY A 68 4.09 -4.46 -12.98
N LEU A 69 3.65 -5.63 -13.45
CA LEU A 69 3.03 -6.66 -12.60
C LEU A 69 3.96 -7.10 -11.46
N LYS A 70 5.24 -7.33 -11.75
CA LYS A 70 6.24 -7.70 -10.74
C LYS A 70 6.42 -6.62 -9.68
N ARG A 71 6.41 -5.35 -10.07
CA ARG A 71 6.53 -4.20 -9.16
C ARG A 71 5.26 -3.99 -8.35
N LEU A 72 4.09 -4.13 -8.97
CA LEU A 72 2.79 -4.09 -8.29
C LEU A 72 2.71 -5.10 -7.15
N VAL A 73 3.02 -6.37 -7.44
CA VAL A 73 3.02 -7.45 -6.42
C VAL A 73 3.96 -7.13 -5.27
N ARG A 74 5.17 -6.63 -5.57
CA ARG A 74 6.15 -6.25 -4.54
C ARG A 74 5.68 -5.07 -3.69
N GLU A 75 5.10 -4.05 -4.30
CA GLU A 75 4.65 -2.87 -3.57
C GLU A 75 3.44 -3.19 -2.69
N LEU A 76 2.52 -4.07 -3.13
CA LEU A 76 1.43 -4.59 -2.29
C LEU A 76 1.93 -5.39 -1.08
N ILE A 77 2.91 -6.28 -1.27
CA ILE A 77 3.52 -7.02 -0.15
C ILE A 77 4.15 -6.03 0.85
N ARG A 78 4.89 -5.03 0.33
CA ARG A 78 5.52 -3.99 1.15
C ARG A 78 4.48 -3.15 1.91
N LEU A 79 3.38 -2.77 1.26
CA LEU A 79 2.28 -2.05 1.89
C LEU A 79 1.72 -2.85 3.07
N ILE A 80 1.48 -4.15 2.88
CA ILE A 80 1.00 -5.03 3.95
C ILE A 80 2.02 -5.10 5.08
N ASP A 81 3.31 -5.23 4.79
CA ASP A 81 4.36 -5.27 5.81
C ASP A 81 4.48 -3.97 6.61
N ASN A 82 4.30 -2.82 5.95
CA ASN A 82 4.27 -1.53 6.62
C ASN A 82 3.01 -1.34 7.47
N ALA A 83 1.85 -1.87 7.06
CA ALA A 83 0.59 -1.62 7.74
C ALA A 83 0.25 -2.66 8.84
N LYS A 84 0.74 -3.90 8.73
CA LYS A 84 0.28 -5.02 9.58
C LYS A 84 0.42 -4.82 11.08
N PHE A 85 1.35 -3.98 11.54
CA PHE A 85 1.52 -3.70 12.97
C PHE A 85 0.44 -2.77 13.52
N ALA A 86 -0.11 -1.90 12.65
CA ALA A 86 -1.14 -0.91 12.96
C ALA A 86 -2.57 -1.47 12.78
N LEU A 87 -2.72 -2.67 12.22
CA LEU A 87 -4.00 -3.39 12.13
C LEU A 87 -4.39 -3.99 13.49
N LYS A 88 -5.11 -3.22 14.31
CA LYS A 88 -5.56 -3.62 15.66
C LYS A 88 -6.97 -4.21 15.68
N LYS A 89 -7.84 -3.85 14.74
CA LYS A 89 -9.22 -4.38 14.68
C LYS A 89 -9.22 -5.91 14.45
N PRO A 90 -10.06 -6.67 15.17
CA PRO A 90 -10.13 -8.13 15.03
C PRO A 90 -10.28 -8.58 13.56
N GLY A 91 -9.55 -9.62 13.19
CA GLY A 91 -9.60 -10.23 11.85
C GLY A 91 -8.91 -9.43 10.72
N THR A 92 -8.70 -8.12 10.87
CA THR A 92 -8.12 -7.27 9.80
C THR A 92 -6.67 -7.64 9.49
N LYS A 93 -5.87 -7.90 10.53
CA LYS A 93 -4.47 -8.34 10.38
C LYS A 93 -4.36 -9.70 9.68
N GLN A 94 -5.16 -10.68 10.09
CA GLN A 94 -5.20 -12.01 9.48
C GLN A 94 -5.61 -11.93 8.01
N LYS A 95 -6.62 -11.10 7.70
CA LYS A 95 -7.08 -10.85 6.33
C LYS A 95 -5.95 -10.26 5.46
N ALA A 96 -5.25 -9.23 5.95
CA ALA A 96 -4.11 -8.66 5.24
C ALA A 96 -2.95 -9.67 5.04
N LEU A 97 -2.63 -10.48 6.06
CA LEU A 97 -1.62 -11.54 5.93
C LEU A 97 -2.03 -12.63 4.94
N SER A 98 -3.32 -12.95 4.85
CA SER A 98 -3.83 -13.90 3.83
C SER A 98 -3.62 -13.37 2.41
N TYR A 99 -3.77 -12.06 2.20
CA TYR A 99 -3.47 -11.41 0.92
C TYR A 99 -1.98 -11.47 0.61
N LYS A 100 -1.13 -11.18 1.59
CA LYS A 100 0.33 -11.29 1.43
C LYS A 100 0.74 -12.71 1.00
N CYS A 101 0.22 -13.75 1.64
CA CYS A 101 0.52 -15.14 1.26
C CYS A 101 0.13 -15.45 -0.20
N LYS A 102 -1.03 -14.96 -0.65
CA LYS A 102 -1.45 -15.08 -2.06
C LYS A 102 -0.50 -14.34 -3.00
N LEU A 103 -0.12 -13.11 -2.66
CA LEU A 103 0.83 -12.31 -3.45
C LEU A 103 2.21 -12.95 -3.53
N GLU A 104 2.71 -13.54 -2.44
CA GLU A 104 3.98 -14.27 -2.43
C GLU A 104 3.93 -15.53 -3.30
N THR A 105 2.79 -16.22 -3.32
CA THR A 105 2.57 -17.37 -4.21
C THR A 105 2.59 -16.93 -5.67
N ILE A 106 1.89 -15.85 -6.00
CA ILE A 106 1.91 -15.22 -7.33
C ILE A 106 3.33 -14.82 -7.71
N GLN A 107 4.05 -14.14 -6.81
CA GLN A 107 5.42 -13.68 -7.05
C GLN A 107 6.35 -14.83 -7.43
N LYS A 108 6.22 -15.97 -6.74
CA LYS A 108 7.01 -17.18 -7.02
C LYS A 108 6.66 -17.79 -8.37
N SER A 109 5.44 -17.63 -8.90
CA SER A 109 5.04 -18.19 -10.19
C SER A 109 5.14 -17.21 -11.37
N LEU A 110 5.42 -15.92 -11.15
CA LEU A 110 5.51 -14.91 -12.22
C LEU A 110 6.46 -15.29 -13.36
N TYR A 111 7.58 -15.97 -13.07
CA TYR A 111 8.54 -16.37 -14.10
C TYR A 111 7.93 -17.31 -15.16
N LYS A 112 6.84 -18.02 -14.82
CA LYS A 112 6.14 -18.93 -15.73
C LYS A 112 5.35 -18.18 -16.80
N LEU A 113 5.03 -16.90 -16.58
CA LEU A 113 4.27 -16.07 -17.51
C LEU A 113 5.10 -15.64 -18.73
N VAL A 114 6.42 -15.75 -18.66
CA VAL A 114 7.33 -15.21 -19.68
C VAL A 114 8.23 -16.27 -20.29
N LYS A 115 8.52 -16.13 -21.58
CA LYS A 115 9.56 -16.86 -22.29
C LYS A 115 10.74 -15.90 -22.46
N ILE A 116 11.89 -16.33 -21.99
CA ILE A 116 13.15 -15.61 -22.16
C ILE A 116 13.90 -16.32 -23.28
N GLN A 117 14.23 -15.59 -24.34
CA GLN A 117 15.11 -16.06 -25.40
C GLN A 117 16.40 -15.25 -25.32
N ILE A 118 17.53 -15.96 -25.32
CA ILE A 118 18.86 -15.35 -25.30
C ILE A 118 19.48 -15.65 -26.66
N ASN A 119 19.74 -14.60 -27.44
CA ASN A 119 20.52 -14.72 -28.66
C ASN A 119 21.98 -14.49 -28.29
N GLN A 120 22.77 -15.56 -28.28
CA GLN A 120 24.19 -15.50 -27.90
C GLN A 120 25.04 -14.74 -28.92
N ILE A 121 24.66 -14.78 -30.21
CA ILE A 121 25.40 -14.13 -31.31
C ILE A 121 25.18 -12.63 -31.27
N ALA A 122 23.92 -12.19 -31.17
CA ALA A 122 23.58 -10.77 -31.09
C ALA A 122 23.74 -10.18 -29.67
N LYS A 123 24.09 -11.02 -28.67
CA LYS A 123 24.10 -10.67 -27.24
C LYS A 123 22.80 -10.01 -26.75
N THR A 124 21.66 -10.36 -27.36
CA THR A 124 20.35 -9.81 -27.00
C THR A 124 19.55 -10.78 -26.14
N LYS A 125 18.75 -10.22 -25.22
CA LYS A 125 17.80 -10.97 -24.40
C LYS A 125 16.41 -10.44 -24.68
N THR A 126 15.55 -11.28 -25.26
CA THR A 126 14.14 -10.96 -25.49
C THR A 126 13.27 -11.67 -24.46
N LEU A 127 12.31 -10.95 -23.91
CA LEU A 127 11.30 -11.47 -23.02
C LEU A 127 9.96 -11.27 -23.70
N ARG A 128 9.18 -12.34 -23.80
CA ARG A 128 7.82 -12.31 -24.33
C ARG A 128 6.85 -12.96 -23.35
N ILE A 129 5.65 -12.41 -23.24
CA ILE A 129 4.57 -13.03 -22.47
C ILE A 129 4.11 -14.28 -23.22
N ARG A 130 4.09 -15.44 -22.54
CA ARG A 130 3.78 -16.73 -23.17
C ARG A 130 2.31 -16.85 -23.54
N ASN A 131 1.45 -16.39 -22.63
CA ASN A 131 0.01 -16.52 -22.73
C ASN A 131 -0.61 -15.28 -22.10
N LEU A 132 -1.21 -14.44 -22.95
CA LEU A 132 -1.79 -13.17 -22.55
C LEU A 132 -2.99 -13.38 -21.60
N ILE A 133 -3.84 -14.37 -21.86
CA ILE A 133 -5.00 -14.69 -21.02
C ILE A 133 -4.55 -15.05 -19.60
N ILE A 134 -3.52 -15.90 -19.46
CA ILE A 134 -2.98 -16.26 -18.14
C ILE A 134 -2.36 -15.04 -17.45
N PHE A 135 -1.67 -14.18 -18.20
CA PHE A 135 -1.11 -12.94 -17.67
C PHE A 135 -2.22 -12.01 -17.14
N GLU A 136 -3.30 -11.81 -17.89
CA GLU A 136 -4.45 -11.01 -17.49
C GLU A 136 -5.18 -11.59 -16.28
N LEU A 137 -5.30 -12.92 -16.19
CA LEU A 137 -5.84 -13.58 -14.99
C LEU A 137 -5.00 -13.30 -13.75
N TYR A 138 -3.67 -13.32 -13.89
CA TYR A 138 -2.76 -12.97 -12.80
C TYR A 138 -2.92 -11.50 -12.39
N LEU A 139 -2.94 -10.59 -13.37
CA LEU A 139 -3.14 -9.17 -13.14
C LEU A 139 -4.47 -8.92 -12.42
N SER A 140 -5.58 -9.49 -12.92
CA SER A 140 -6.91 -9.38 -12.31
C SER A 140 -6.95 -9.86 -10.86
N GLN A 141 -6.28 -10.97 -10.54
CA GLN A 141 -6.16 -11.45 -9.16
C GLN A 141 -5.41 -10.45 -8.27
N VAL A 142 -4.32 -9.87 -8.77
CA VAL A 142 -3.53 -8.87 -8.03
C VAL A 142 -4.33 -7.57 -7.85
N SER A 143 -5.01 -7.09 -8.90
CA SER A 143 -5.93 -5.96 -8.86
C SER A 143 -7.05 -6.14 -7.83
N LYS A 144 -7.63 -7.34 -7.77
CA LYS A 144 -8.64 -7.67 -6.76
C LYS A 144 -8.08 -7.61 -5.34
N ILE A 145 -6.84 -8.03 -5.14
CA ILE A 145 -6.16 -7.88 -3.84
C ILE A 145 -5.89 -6.40 -3.54
N LYS A 146 -5.42 -5.61 -4.52
CA LYS A 146 -5.22 -4.16 -4.40
C LYS A 146 -6.51 -3.45 -3.95
N SER A 147 -7.64 -3.75 -4.58
CA SER A 147 -8.93 -3.17 -4.19
C SER A 147 -9.33 -3.56 -2.76
N LYS A 148 -9.18 -4.84 -2.41
CA LYS A 148 -9.60 -5.36 -1.09
C LYS A 148 -8.70 -4.99 0.07
N ILE A 149 -7.45 -4.57 -0.17
CA ILE A 149 -6.55 -4.16 0.92
C ILE A 149 -7.02 -2.87 1.59
N ASN A 150 -7.81 -2.05 0.88
CA ASN A 150 -8.36 -0.81 1.44
C ASN A 150 -9.31 -1.09 2.61
N GLU A 151 -10.02 -2.22 2.62
CA GLU A 151 -10.95 -2.58 3.69
C GLU A 151 -10.26 -2.68 5.08
N PRO A 152 -9.24 -3.55 5.29
CA PRO A 152 -8.55 -3.62 6.58
C PRO A 152 -7.79 -2.33 6.92
N LEU A 153 -7.30 -1.58 5.93
CA LEU A 153 -6.61 -0.31 6.16
C LEU A 153 -7.58 0.77 6.66
N ASN A 154 -8.74 0.93 6.02
CA ASN A 154 -9.79 1.87 6.41
C ASN A 154 -10.39 1.52 7.77
N ALA A 155 -10.61 0.23 8.05
CA ALA A 155 -11.13 -0.22 9.35
C ALA A 155 -10.22 0.18 10.53
N ASN A 156 -8.94 0.46 10.28
CA ASN A 156 -7.97 0.93 11.26
C ASN A 156 -7.58 2.40 11.07
N HIS A 157 -8.36 3.16 10.28
CA HIS A 157 -8.17 4.58 10.01
C HIS A 157 -6.79 4.94 9.42
N LEU A 158 -6.21 4.03 8.62
CA LEU A 158 -4.87 4.20 8.04
C LEU A 158 -4.86 4.92 6.69
N ILE A 159 -6.03 5.17 6.10
CA ILE A 159 -6.18 5.91 4.82
C ILE A 159 -7.16 7.05 5.04
N PHE A 160 -8.40 6.72 5.45
CA PHE A 160 -9.40 7.71 5.85
C PHE A 160 -9.50 7.72 7.37
N VAL A 161 -9.27 8.89 7.96
CA VAL A 161 -9.52 9.13 9.37
C VAL A 161 -10.95 9.65 9.48
N ASP A 162 -11.81 8.92 10.20
CA ASP A 162 -13.07 9.47 10.68
C ASP A 162 -12.70 10.50 11.75
N LYS A 163 -12.45 11.73 11.34
CA LYS A 163 -12.30 12.83 12.29
C LYS A 163 -13.68 13.09 12.86
N GLU A 164 -13.98 12.55 14.03
CA GLU A 164 -14.88 13.26 14.92
C GLU A 164 -14.24 14.63 15.16
N GLU A 165 -14.86 15.70 14.64
CA GLU A 165 -14.44 17.05 14.96
C GLU A 165 -14.42 17.19 16.49
N PHE A 166 -13.23 17.49 17.03
CA PHE A 166 -13.09 17.82 18.44
C PHE A 166 -13.92 19.08 18.71
N ASP A 167 -15.09 18.93 19.32
CA ASP A 167 -15.92 20.05 19.80
C ASP A 167 -15.39 20.52 21.17
N PRO A 168 -14.70 21.67 21.24
CA PRO A 168 -14.13 22.18 22.49
C PRO A 168 -15.22 22.49 23.52
N ARG A 169 -16.45 22.74 23.09
CA ARG A 169 -17.59 23.06 23.96
C ARG A 169 -18.07 21.80 24.67
N LYS A 170 -18.15 20.67 23.96
CA LYS A 170 -18.53 19.36 24.51
C LYS A 170 -17.48 18.85 25.51
N PHE A 171 -16.19 19.04 25.19
CA PHE A 171 -15.09 18.72 26.10
C PHE A 171 -15.14 19.56 27.39
N LYS A 172 -15.30 20.89 27.29
CA LYS A 172 -15.44 21.77 28.47
C LYS A 172 -16.65 21.42 29.33
N LYS A 173 -17.78 21.05 28.72
CA LYS A 173 -18.98 20.60 29.46
C LYS A 173 -18.71 19.32 30.27
N ASN A 174 -18.07 18.33 29.66
CA ASN A 174 -17.74 17.07 30.33
C ASN A 174 -16.74 17.28 31.49
N LEU A 175 -15.79 18.21 31.31
CA LEU A 175 -14.79 18.52 32.34
C LEU A 175 -15.43 19.25 33.54
N LYS A 176 -16.33 20.20 33.29
CA LYS A 176 -17.15 20.82 34.35
C LYS A 176 -18.02 19.81 35.08
N TYR A 177 -18.64 18.88 34.36
CA TYR A 177 -19.50 17.86 34.96
C TYR A 177 -18.73 16.91 35.89
N ARG A 178 -17.50 16.52 35.52
CA ARG A 178 -16.62 15.72 36.39
C ARG A 178 -16.18 16.50 37.63
N MET A 179 -15.78 17.76 37.47
CA MET A 179 -15.37 18.59 38.61
C MET A 179 -16.49 18.87 39.63
N ILE A 180 -17.76 18.80 39.21
CA ILE A 180 -18.92 19.04 40.09
C ILE A 180 -19.40 17.75 40.77
N ASN A 181 -19.22 16.58 40.15
CA ASN A 181 -19.76 15.31 40.64
C ASN A 181 -18.73 14.36 41.26
N GLU A 182 -17.42 14.62 41.05
CA GLU A 182 -16.32 13.82 41.62
C GLU A 182 -15.48 14.60 42.65
N GLY A 183 -15.91 15.81 43.04
CA GLY A 183 -15.35 16.60 44.15
C GLY A 183 -16.31 16.66 45.32
#